data_AF-A0A352YY49-F1
#
_entry.id   AF-A0A352YY49-F1
#
_cell.length_a   1.000
_cell.length_b   1.000
_cell.length_c   1.000
_cell.angle_alpha   90.00
_cell.angle_beta   90.00
_cell.angle_gamma   90.00
#
_symmetry.space_group_name_H-M   'P 1'
#
loop_
_entity.id
_entity.type
_entity.pdbx_description
1 polymer ?
#
loop_
_entity_poly.entity_id
_entity_poly.type
_entity_poly.pdbx_seq_one_letter_code
_entity_poly.pdbx_strand_id
1 'polypeptide(L)' 'LHGAGWGHGVGLCQIGAAVMGARGYKYDEILMHYFRGVKLERKY' A
#
# COMPACT_ATOMS: atom_id res chain seq x y z
N LEU A 1 -2.30 -20.10 19.24
CA LEU A 1 -2.42 -19.77 17.80
C LEU A 1 -1.59 -18.54 17.54
N HIS A 2 -0.49 -18.67 16.79
CA HIS A 2 0.30 -17.51 16.34
C HIS A 2 -0.29 -17.05 15.01
N GLY A 3 -1.06 -15.97 15.04
CA GLY A 3 -1.50 -15.26 13.83
C GLY A 3 -0.56 -14.09 13.56
N ALA A 4 -0.23 -13.84 12.29
CA ALA A 4 0.49 -12.64 11.86
C ALA A 4 -0.36 -11.92 10.81
N GLY A 5 -0.65 -10.63 11.05
CA GLY A 5 -1.49 -9.80 10.19
C GLY A 5 -2.96 -9.70 10.63
N TRP A 6 -3.62 -8.63 10.19
CA TRP A 6 -5.04 -8.34 10.42
C TRP A 6 -5.71 -8.03 9.08
N GLY A 7 -6.62 -8.90 8.61
CA GLY A 7 -7.35 -8.75 7.35
C GLY A 7 -7.14 -9.88 6.35
N HIS A 8 -7.68 -9.72 5.13
CA HIS A 8 -7.68 -10.74 4.07
C HIS A 8 -6.34 -10.87 3.31
N GLY A 9 -5.36 -9.99 3.58
CA GLY A 9 -4.00 -10.10 3.05
C GLY A 9 -3.81 -9.84 1.55
N VAL A 10 -4.77 -9.20 0.87
CA VAL A 10 -4.69 -8.90 -0.56
C VAL A 10 -4.65 -7.39 -0.79
N GLY A 11 -3.82 -6.93 -1.72
CA GLY A 11 -3.69 -5.51 -2.06
C GLY A 11 -2.81 -4.77 -1.07
N LEU A 12 -3.33 -3.67 -0.50
CA LEU A 12 -2.55 -2.73 0.29
C LEU A 12 -2.58 -3.06 1.79
N CYS A 13 -1.40 -3.20 2.39
CA CYS A 13 -1.24 -3.25 3.85
C CYS A 13 -1.24 -1.84 4.42
N GLN A 14 -2.24 -1.49 5.23
CA GLN A 14 -2.42 -0.13 5.77
C GLN A 14 -1.24 0.32 6.64
N ILE A 15 -0.78 -0.56 7.54
CA ILE A 15 0.37 -0.28 8.41
C ILE A 15 1.63 -0.10 7.58
N GLY A 16 1.83 -0.96 6.57
CA GLY A 16 2.97 -0.85 5.66
C GLY A 16 2.95 0.47 4.86
N ALA A 17 1.79 0.87 4.33
CA ALA A 17 1.61 2.15 3.66
C ALA A 17 1.89 3.34 4.58
N ALA A 18 1.43 3.29 5.84
CA ALA A 18 1.70 4.34 6.83
C ALA A 18 3.21 4.46 7.13
N VAL A 19 3.91 3.33 7.29
CA VAL A 19 5.37 3.31 7.50
C VAL A 19 6.11 3.86 6.28
N MET A 20 5.67 3.52 5.05
CA MET A 20 6.26 4.09 3.84
C MET A 20 6.03 5.62 3.78
N GLY A 21 4.83 6.10 4.11
CA GLY A 21 4.56 7.54 4.19
C GLY A 21 5.46 8.24 5.22
N ALA A 22 5.63 7.65 6.41
CA ALA A 22 6.53 8.16 7.44
C ALA A 22 8.02 8.19 7.02
N ARG A 23 8.40 7.34 6.05
CA ARG A 23 9.74 7.31 5.45
C ARG A 23 9.89 8.27 4.25
N GLY A 24 8.84 9.01 3.91
CA GLY A 24 8.86 10.02 2.84
C GLY A 24 8.48 9.50 1.45
N TYR A 25 8.02 8.25 1.32
CA TYR A 25 7.50 7.76 0.05
C TYR A 25 6.21 8.49 -0.31
N LYS A 26 6.06 8.84 -1.58
CA LYS A 26 4.86 9.44 -2.12
C LYS A 26 3.75 8.39 -2.29
N TYR A 27 2.52 8.87 -2.36
CA TYR A 27 1.34 7.99 -2.47
C TYR A 27 1.38 7.09 -3.72
N ASP A 28 1.94 7.58 -4.83
CA ASP A 28 2.09 6.85 -6.09
C ASP A 28 3.13 5.72 -5.96
N GLU A 29 4.25 5.98 -5.29
CA GLU A 29 5.27 4.96 -4.98
C GLU A 29 4.70 3.86 -4.07
N ILE A 30 3.90 4.23 -3.07
CA ILE A 30 3.21 3.28 -2.19
C ILE A 30 2.22 2.42 -2.99
N LEU A 31 1.41 3.04 -3.85
CA LEU A 31 0.44 2.31 -4.66
C LEU A 31 1.12 1.37 -5.67
N MET A 32 2.22 1.81 -6.30
CA MET A 32 2.99 0.98 -7.23
C MET A 32 3.67 -0.22 -6.54
N HIS A 33 4.00 -0.10 -5.24
CA HIS A 33 4.52 -1.21 -4.44
C HIS A 33 3.49 -2.33 -4.25
N TYR A 34 2.23 -1.98 -3.96
CA TYR A 34 1.16 -2.95 -3.69
C TYR A 34 0.43 -3.42 -4.94
N PHE A 35 0.37 -2.58 -5.98
CA PHE A 35 -0.39 -2.86 -7.20
C PHE A 35 0.53 -2.76 -8.43
N ARG A 36 1.15 -3.87 -8.82
CA ARG A 36 2.11 -3.90 -9.92
C ARG A 36 1.41 -3.63 -11.26
N GLY A 37 1.98 -2.71 -12.05
CA GLY A 37 1.50 -2.41 -13.41
C GLY A 37 0.26 -1.51 -13.49
N VAL A 38 -0.18 -0.91 -12.37
CA VAL A 38 -1.27 0.06 -12.40
C VAL A 38 -0.82 1.42 -12.93
N LYS A 39 -1.77 2.18 -13.47
CA LYS A 39 -1.58 3.59 -13.85
C LYS A 39 -2.51 4.44 -13.00
N LEU A 40 -2.00 5.58 -12.54
CA LEU A 40 -2.82 6.57 -11.83
C LEU A 40 -3.50 7.48 -12.85
N GLU A 41 -4.79 7.67 -12.69
CA GLU A 41 -5.63 8.51 -13.55
C GLU A 41 -6.40 9.50 -12.66
N ARG A 42 -6.34 10.79 -13.01
CA ARG A 42 -7.19 11.82 -12.41
C ARG A 42 -8.48 11.88 -13.22
N LYS A 43 -9.62 11.65 -12.56
CA LYS A 43 -10.93 11.60 -13.25
C LYS A 43 -11.71 12.91 -13.25
N TYR A 44 -11.28 13.92 -12.50
CA TYR A 44 -11.91 15.24 -12.39
C TYR A 44 -10.92 16.27 -11.83
#